data_AF-A0A2U3LCI5-F1
#
_entry.id   AF-A0A2U3LCI5-F1
#
_cell.length_a   1.000
_cell.length_b   1.000
_cell.length_c   1.000
_cell.angle_alpha   90.00
_cell.angle_beta   90.00
_cell.angle_gamma   90.00
#
_symmetry.space_group_name_H-M   'P 1'
#
loop_
_entity.id
_entity.type
_entity.pdbx_description
1 polymer ?
#
loop_
_entity_poly.entity_id
_entity_poly.type
_entity_poly.pdbx_seq_one_letter_code
_entity_poly.pdbx_strand_id
1 'polypeptide(L)'
;MSASRRKGKWTGGHPVLGYDIHPRGRRLILNAGEAHQVRTIFTLYLDYGAMLPVVRDLDRRGWRTKQWVTRRGETQGGRPFTKSGLYRLLTNPIYTGDVRFKGQVYDGEQEAIVKPDTWESVQKTLRRNGRSGGAGVRKPYE
;
A
#
# COMPACT_ATOMS: atom_id res chain seq x y z
N MET A 1 -18.53 3.53 26.68
CA MET A 1 -17.14 3.49 26.14
C MET A 1 -17.02 4.45 24.96
N SER A 2 -16.89 5.72 25.29
CA SER A 2 -17.21 6.90 24.49
C SER A 2 -15.94 7.70 24.09
N ALA A 3 -16.00 8.35 22.91
CA ALA A 3 -15.25 9.57 22.55
C ALA A 3 -13.72 9.52 22.37
N SER A 4 -13.12 8.52 21.71
CA SER A 4 -11.70 8.59 21.27
C SER A 4 -11.39 8.03 19.87
N ARG A 5 -12.39 7.83 19.01
CA ARG A 5 -12.20 7.15 17.71
C ARG A 5 -12.81 7.87 16.51
N ARG A 6 -12.87 9.20 16.58
CA ARG A 6 -13.37 10.10 15.51
C ARG A 6 -12.30 11.09 15.03
N LYS A 7 -11.01 10.79 15.27
CA LYS A 7 -9.86 11.69 15.01
C LYS A 7 -8.76 11.05 14.13
N GLY A 8 -9.07 10.09 13.24
CA GLY A 8 -8.06 9.51 12.34
C GLY A 8 -6.81 8.88 12.99
N LYS A 9 -6.82 8.66 14.32
CA LYS A 9 -5.67 8.15 15.08
C LYS A 9 -5.44 6.68 14.74
N TRP A 10 -4.18 6.31 14.48
CA TRP A 10 -3.79 4.93 14.25
C TRP A 10 -4.04 4.09 15.52
N THR A 11 -5.00 3.17 15.47
CA THR A 11 -5.43 2.36 16.64
C THR A 11 -4.63 1.05 16.80
N GLY A 12 -3.49 0.92 16.13
CA GLY A 12 -2.65 -0.28 16.16
C GLY A 12 -2.86 -1.21 14.97
N GLY A 13 -1.94 -2.16 14.79
CA GLY A 13 -1.87 -3.05 13.63
C GLY A 13 -0.44 -3.17 13.11
N HIS A 14 -0.27 -3.91 12.01
CA HIS A 14 1.02 -4.01 11.33
C HIS A 14 1.33 -2.68 10.59
N PRO A 15 2.56 -2.14 10.73
CA PRO A 15 3.01 -1.00 9.95
C PRO A 15 2.82 -1.25 8.45
N VAL A 16 2.45 -0.20 7.74
CA VAL A 16 2.28 -0.24 6.29
C VAL A 16 3.50 0.39 5.64
N LEU A 17 3.96 -0.19 4.53
CA LEU A 17 5.07 0.37 3.75
C LEU A 17 4.78 1.82 3.39
N GLY A 18 5.76 2.70 3.50
CA GLY A 18 5.59 4.14 3.24
C GLY A 18 5.34 4.96 4.49
N TYR A 19 5.05 4.31 5.62
CA TYR A 19 4.80 4.98 6.88
C TYR A 19 5.54 4.31 8.05
N ASP A 20 5.97 5.15 8.99
CA ASP A 20 6.49 4.74 10.29
C ASP A 20 5.49 5.08 11.41
N ILE A 21 5.51 4.30 12.48
CA ILE A 21 4.70 4.60 13.66
C ILE A 21 5.39 5.73 14.44
N HIS A 22 4.69 6.84 14.66
CA HIS A 22 5.19 7.93 15.49
C HIS A 22 5.58 7.40 16.88
N PRO A 23 6.72 7.80 17.48
CA PRO A 23 7.19 7.26 18.78
C PRO A 23 6.16 7.31 19.91
N ARG A 24 5.31 8.35 19.93
CA ARG A 24 4.14 8.49 20.83
C ARG A 24 2.94 7.57 20.52
N GLY A 25 3.07 6.65 19.57
CA GLY A 25 2.20 5.49 19.32
C GLY A 25 0.79 5.76 18.78
N ARG A 26 0.53 6.93 18.18
CA ARG A 26 -0.86 7.38 17.86
C ARG A 26 -1.09 7.81 16.42
N ARG A 27 -0.02 7.92 15.61
CA ARG A 27 -0.07 8.44 14.24
C ARG A 27 0.96 7.72 13.38
N LEU A 28 0.70 7.71 12.07
CA LEU A 28 1.66 7.30 11.06
C LEU A 28 2.36 8.54 10.52
N ILE A 29 3.68 8.47 10.40
CA ILE A 29 4.52 9.51 9.80
C ILE A 29 4.98 8.99 8.45
N LEU A 30 5.00 9.86 7.45
CA LEU A 30 5.55 9.54 6.13
C LEU A 30 7.03 9.14 6.24
N ASN A 31 7.37 7.96 5.74
CA ASN A 31 8.77 7.59 5.50
C ASN A 31 9.11 7.93 4.05
N ALA A 32 9.90 8.97 3.80
CA ALA A 32 10.11 9.48 2.44
C ALA A 32 10.68 8.43 1.47
N GLY A 33 11.60 7.57 1.94
CA GLY A 33 12.21 6.51 1.12
C GLY A 33 11.20 5.43 0.74
N GLU A 34 10.48 4.91 1.73
CA GLU A 34 9.43 3.92 1.46
C GLU A 34 8.23 4.53 0.71
N ALA A 35 7.93 5.81 0.91
CA ALA A 35 6.87 6.51 0.18
C ALA A 35 7.22 6.64 -1.31
N HIS A 36 8.49 6.90 -1.62
CA HIS A 36 8.97 6.85 -3.00
C HIS A 36 8.83 5.44 -3.60
N GLN A 37 9.17 4.41 -2.84
CA GLN A 37 8.97 3.01 -3.23
C GLN A 37 7.49 2.74 -3.55
N VAL A 38 6.57 3.14 -2.67
CA VAL A 38 5.12 2.99 -2.86
C VAL A 38 4.66 3.74 -4.12
N ARG A 39 5.02 5.01 -4.29
CA ARG A 39 4.66 5.77 -5.51
C ARG A 39 5.11 5.06 -6.77
N THR A 40 6.34 4.55 -6.77
CA THR A 40 6.89 3.81 -7.91
C THR A 40 6.14 2.51 -8.17
N ILE A 41 5.73 1.77 -7.13
CA ILE A 41 4.90 0.56 -7.27
C ILE A 41 3.57 0.87 -7.97
N PHE A 42 2.91 1.98 -7.61
CA PHE A 42 1.67 2.41 -8.26
C PHE A 42 1.89 2.75 -9.74
N THR A 43 2.96 3.49 -10.06
CA THR A 43 3.33 3.82 -11.44
C THR A 43 3.65 2.56 -12.25
N LEU A 44 4.49 1.66 -11.75
CA LEU A 44 4.83 0.40 -12.41
C LEU A 44 3.58 -0.44 -12.71
N TYR A 45 2.60 -0.46 -11.81
CA TYR A 45 1.34 -1.17 -12.05
C TYR A 45 0.53 -0.56 -13.21
N LEU A 46 0.51 0.77 -13.34
CA LEU A 46 -0.13 1.44 -14.47
C LEU A 46 0.62 1.19 -15.78
N ASP A 47 1.96 1.22 -15.74
CA ASP A 47 2.81 1.03 -16.91
C ASP A 47 2.66 -0.38 -17.49
N TYR A 48 2.78 -1.40 -16.64
CA TYR A 48 2.65 -2.81 -17.03
C TYR A 48 1.19 -3.24 -17.21
N GLY A 49 0.26 -2.68 -16.42
CA GLY A 49 -1.15 -3.05 -16.43
C GLY A 49 -1.46 -4.45 -15.87
N ALA A 50 -0.47 -5.15 -15.30
CA ALA A 50 -0.61 -6.49 -14.75
C ALA A 50 0.26 -6.69 -13.49
N MET A 51 -0.14 -7.61 -12.61
CA MET A 51 0.51 -7.79 -11.30
C MET A 51 1.82 -8.59 -11.33
N LEU A 52 1.89 -9.66 -12.11
CA LEU A 52 3.08 -10.53 -12.14
C LEU A 52 4.34 -9.82 -12.63
N PRO A 53 4.30 -8.99 -13.69
CA PRO A 53 5.46 -8.21 -14.12
C PRO A 53 5.94 -7.24 -13.04
N VAL A 54 5.00 -6.56 -12.36
CA VAL A 54 5.33 -5.69 -11.22
C VAL A 54 6.05 -6.49 -10.15
N VAL A 55 5.51 -7.64 -9.71
CA VAL A 55 6.15 -8.49 -8.69
C VAL A 55 7.58 -8.88 -9.09
N ARG A 56 7.80 -9.27 -10.36
CA ARG A 56 9.14 -9.59 -10.87
C ARG A 56 10.06 -8.37 -10.84
N ASP A 57 9.56 -7.20 -11.20
CA ASP A 57 10.35 -5.97 -11.17
C ASP A 57 10.73 -5.56 -9.74
N LEU A 58 9.81 -5.72 -8.79
CA LEU A 58 10.08 -5.48 -7.37
C LEU A 58 11.15 -6.44 -6.84
N ASP A 59 11.11 -7.71 -7.24
CA ASP A 59 12.12 -8.69 -6.84
C ASP A 59 13.50 -8.36 -7.44
N ARG A 60 13.57 -7.99 -8.72
CA ARG A 60 14.81 -7.52 -9.38
C ARG A 60 15.43 -6.31 -8.70
N ARG A 61 14.59 -5.38 -8.22
CA ARG A 61 15.02 -4.19 -7.46
C ARG A 61 15.40 -4.49 -6.01
N GLY A 62 15.21 -5.72 -5.54
CA GLY A 62 15.40 -6.09 -4.13
C GLY A 62 14.36 -5.46 -3.19
N TRP A 63 13.24 -4.96 -3.72
CA TRP A 63 12.22 -4.28 -2.94
C TRP A 63 11.34 -5.29 -2.18
N ARG A 64 11.26 -5.10 -0.87
CA ARG A 64 10.56 -6.00 0.07
C ARG A 64 9.36 -5.32 0.71
N THR A 65 8.47 -6.12 1.29
CA THR A 65 7.39 -5.62 2.13
C THR A 65 7.94 -4.93 3.36
N LYS A 66 7.14 -4.07 4.01
CA LYS A 66 7.55 -3.34 5.23
C LYS A 66 8.22 -4.27 6.22
N GLN A 67 9.39 -3.90 6.70
CA GLN A 67 10.07 -4.56 7.81
C GLN A 67 9.85 -3.72 9.06
N TRP A 68 9.53 -4.37 10.18
CA TRP A 68 9.37 -3.68 11.46
C TRP A 68 9.73 -4.60 12.63
N VAL A 69 10.03 -4.00 13.77
CA VAL A 69 10.31 -4.72 15.02
C VAL A 69 9.06 -4.73 15.88
N THR A 70 8.67 -5.90 16.39
CA THR A 70 7.53 -6.03 17.31
C THR A 70 7.89 -5.47 18.68
N ARG A 71 6.90 -5.26 19.55
CA ARG A 71 7.15 -4.90 20.96
C ARG A 71 8.01 -5.92 21.73
N ARG A 72 8.08 -7.17 21.24
CA ARG A 72 8.89 -8.25 21.80
C ARG A 72 10.32 -8.28 21.27
N GLY A 73 10.71 -7.34 20.41
CA GLY A 73 12.04 -7.28 19.80
C GLY A 73 12.21 -8.15 18.56
N GLU A 74 11.16 -8.81 18.07
CA GLU A 74 11.24 -9.69 16.91
C GLU A 74 11.11 -8.89 15.60
N THR A 75 11.99 -9.14 14.64
CA THR A 75 11.86 -8.55 13.30
C THR A 75 10.79 -9.31 12.50
N GLN A 76 9.84 -8.59 11.93
CA GLN A 76 8.75 -9.11 11.12
C GLN A 76 8.68 -8.35 9.78
N GLY A 77 8.12 -9.02 8.77
CA GLY A 77 8.02 -8.45 7.42
C GLY A 77 9.31 -8.63 6.61
N GLY A 78 9.64 -7.68 5.73
CA GLY A 78 10.84 -7.76 4.88
C GLY A 78 10.79 -8.88 3.84
N ARG A 79 9.60 -9.36 3.49
CA ARG A 79 9.42 -10.51 2.59
C ARG A 79 9.34 -10.06 1.12
N PRO A 80 9.67 -10.93 0.15
CA PRO A 80 9.37 -10.68 -1.25
C PRO A 80 7.88 -10.37 -1.47
N PHE A 81 7.57 -9.51 -2.43
CA PHE A 81 6.19 -9.26 -2.81
C PHE A 81 5.59 -10.48 -3.48
N THR A 82 4.38 -10.85 -3.06
CA THR A 82 3.54 -11.81 -3.78
C THR A 82 2.44 -11.07 -4.53
N LYS A 83 1.78 -11.73 -5.49
CA LYS A 83 0.62 -11.15 -6.19
C LYS A 83 -0.45 -10.66 -5.20
N SER A 84 -0.76 -11.47 -4.18
CA SER A 84 -1.73 -11.12 -3.13
C SER A 84 -1.25 -9.96 -2.26
N GLY A 85 0.04 -9.91 -1.94
CA GLY A 85 0.64 -8.79 -1.19
C GLY A 85 0.57 -7.48 -1.98
N LEU A 86 0.91 -7.52 -3.26
CA LEU A 86 0.79 -6.37 -4.17
C LEU A 86 -0.66 -5.92 -4.33
N TYR A 87 -1.61 -6.85 -4.48
CA TYR A 87 -3.04 -6.50 -4.53
C TYR A 87 -3.49 -5.78 -3.25
N ARG A 88 -3.10 -6.27 -2.09
CA ARG A 88 -3.42 -5.63 -0.80
C ARG A 88 -2.80 -4.24 -0.68
N LEU A 89 -1.61 -4.02 -1.24
CA LEU A 89 -0.98 -2.70 -1.30
C LEU A 89 -1.77 -1.76 -2.21
N LEU A 90 -2.04 -2.16 -3.46
CA LEU A 90 -2.73 -1.32 -4.46
C LEU A 90 -4.19 -1.01 -4.11
N THR A 91 -4.79 -1.75 -3.16
CA THR A 91 -6.18 -1.56 -2.72
C THR A 91 -6.29 -0.98 -1.31
N ASN A 92 -5.17 -0.61 -0.67
CA ASN A 92 -5.19 -0.02 0.66
C ASN A 92 -5.40 1.51 0.58
N PRO A 93 -6.54 2.06 1.04
CA PRO A 93 -6.82 3.49 0.96
C PRO A 93 -5.93 4.35 1.87
N ILE A 94 -5.11 3.74 2.73
CA ILE A 94 -4.14 4.48 3.54
C ILE A 94 -3.23 5.39 2.72
N TYR A 95 -2.94 4.98 1.48
CA TYR A 95 -2.09 5.70 0.56
C TYR A 95 -2.72 6.96 -0.03
N THR A 96 -4.05 7.11 0.05
CA THR A 96 -4.76 8.34 -0.32
C THR A 96 -4.97 9.27 0.87
N GLY A 97 -4.45 8.93 2.05
CA GLY A 97 -4.70 9.67 3.29
C GLY A 97 -5.91 9.15 4.07
N ASP A 98 -6.61 8.12 3.58
CA ASP A 98 -7.85 7.64 4.17
C ASP A 98 -7.64 6.35 4.99
N VAL A 99 -8.46 6.12 6.02
CA VAL A 99 -8.37 4.91 6.84
C VAL A 99 -9.67 4.13 6.79
N ARG A 100 -9.57 2.83 6.51
CA ARG A 100 -10.73 1.92 6.58
C ARG A 100 -10.93 1.41 8.00
N PHE A 101 -12.09 1.68 8.59
CA PHE A 101 -12.48 1.19 9.90
C PHE A 101 -13.92 0.65 9.87
N LYS A 102 -14.12 -0.60 10.34
CA LYS A 102 -15.42 -1.28 10.36
C LYS A 102 -16.20 -1.19 9.03
N GLY A 103 -15.50 -1.38 7.91
CA GLY A 103 -16.08 -1.35 6.57
C GLY A 103 -16.27 0.04 5.97
N GLN A 104 -16.15 1.11 6.75
CA GLN A 104 -16.27 2.50 6.31
C GLN A 104 -14.89 3.13 6.13
N VAL A 105 -14.80 4.14 5.25
CA VAL A 105 -13.57 4.92 4.99
C VAL A 105 -13.72 6.27 5.68
N TYR A 106 -12.66 6.71 6.37
CA TYR A 106 -12.61 7.98 7.11
C TYR A 106 -11.35 8.74 6.70
N ASP A 107 -11.40 10.07 6.72
CA ASP A 107 -10.22 10.90 6.56
C ASP A 107 -9.21 10.57 7.66
N GLY A 108 -8.01 10.14 7.26
CA GLY A 108 -6.90 9.85 8.14
C GLY A 108 -6.12 11.12 8.52
N GLU A 109 -5.30 11.02 9.57
CA GLU A 109 -4.37 12.09 9.93
C GLU A 109 -3.03 11.97 9.19
N GLN A 110 -2.81 10.90 8.42
CA GLN A 110 -1.57 10.65 7.69
C GLN A 110 -1.56 11.33 6.32
N GLU A 111 -0.38 11.79 5.91
CA GLU A 111 -0.16 12.38 4.60
C GLU A 111 -0.38 11.36 3.47
N ALA A 112 -1.07 11.75 2.41
CA ALA A 112 -1.28 10.91 1.24
C ALA A 112 0.03 10.67 0.49
N ILE A 113 0.35 9.41 0.19
CA ILE A 113 1.52 9.05 -0.63
C ILE A 113 1.18 9.11 -2.12
N VAL A 114 -0.04 8.73 -2.48
CA VAL A 114 -0.52 8.55 -3.85
C VAL A 114 -1.59 9.60 -4.14
N LYS A 115 -1.46 10.28 -5.29
CA LYS A 115 -2.44 11.25 -5.75
C LYS A 115 -3.78 10.58 -6.10
N PRO A 116 -4.93 11.26 -5.91
CA PRO A 116 -6.25 10.73 -6.25
C PRO A 116 -6.32 10.18 -7.69
N ASP A 117 -5.81 10.92 -8.68
CA ASP A 117 -5.85 10.51 -10.09
C ASP A 117 -5.11 9.20 -10.37
N THR A 118 -3.94 9.03 -9.73
CA THR A 118 -3.15 7.79 -9.82
C THR A 118 -3.90 6.64 -9.16
N TRP A 119 -4.48 6.88 -7.98
CA TRP A 119 -5.27 5.90 -7.26
C TRP A 119 -6.47 5.43 -8.09
N GLU A 120 -7.26 6.36 -8.63
CA GLU A 120 -8.43 6.06 -9.47
C GLU A 120 -8.05 5.27 -10.72
N SER A 121 -6.97 5.65 -11.39
CA SER A 121 -6.44 4.93 -12.56
C SER A 121 -6.06 3.48 -12.22
N VAL A 122 -5.43 3.27 -11.05
CA VAL A 122 -5.10 1.93 -10.56
C VAL A 122 -6.35 1.14 -10.25
N GLN A 123 -7.33 1.72 -9.53
CA GLN A 123 -8.59 1.04 -9.22
C GLN A 123 -9.37 0.67 -10.48
N LYS A 124 -9.40 1.53 -11.50
CA LYS A 124 -10.03 1.25 -12.80
C LYS A 124 -9.38 0.06 -13.50
N THR A 125 -8.04 0.05 -13.54
CA THR A 125 -7.27 -1.06 -14.13
C THR A 125 -7.46 -2.37 -13.36
N LEU A 126 -7.48 -2.32 -12.02
CA LEU A 126 -7.77 -3.48 -11.17
C LEU A 126 -9.17 -4.06 -11.43
N ARG A 127 -10.21 -3.22 -11.52
CA ARG A 127 -11.58 -3.67 -11.81
C ARG A 127 -11.70 -4.30 -13.19
N ARG A 128 -11.05 -3.71 -14.21
CA ARG A 128 -10.98 -4.27 -15.56
C ARG A 128 -10.33 -5.66 -15.52
N ASN A 129 -9.18 -5.78 -14.85
CA ASN A 129 -8.43 -7.03 -14.76
C ASN A 129 -9.14 -8.12 -13.95
N GLY A 130 -9.85 -7.74 -12.87
CA GLY A 130 -10.62 -8.65 -12.04
C GLY A 130 -11.82 -9.28 -12.75
N ARG A 131 -12.44 -8.55 -13.68
CA ARG A 131 -13.54 -9.07 -14.53
C ARG A 131 -13.05 -9.99 -15.66
N SER A 132 -11.80 -9.86 -16.07
CA SER A 132 -11.22 -10.57 -17.24
C SER A 132 -10.15 -11.61 -16.87
N GLY A 133 -9.97 -11.93 -15.58
CA GLY A 133 -8.93 -12.86 -15.11
C GLY A 133 -7.48 -12.42 -15.42
N GLY A 134 -7.26 -11.16 -15.79
CA GLY A 134 -5.96 -10.65 -16.27
C GLY A 134 -5.55 -11.11 -17.67
N ALA A 135 -6.42 -11.79 -18.42
CA ALA A 135 -6.09 -12.34 -19.75
C ALA A 135 -5.94 -11.25 -20.85
N GLY A 136 -6.49 -10.05 -20.64
CA GLY A 136 -6.57 -9.01 -21.66
C GLY A 136 -5.48 -7.94 -21.64
N VAL A 137 -4.51 -7.98 -20.71
CA VAL A 137 -3.43 -6.98 -20.62
C VAL A 137 -2.08 -7.69 -20.70
N ARG A 138 -1.77 -8.21 -21.88
CA ARG A 138 -0.40 -8.57 -22.25
C ARG A 138 0.17 -7.41 -23.06
N LYS A 139 0.80 -6.44 -22.39
CA LYS A 139 1.83 -5.67 -23.08
C LYS A 139 3.01 -6.62 -23.30
N PRO A 140 3.52 -6.80 -24.53
CA PRO A 140 4.78 -7.51 -24.73
C PRO A 140 5.87 -6.73 -23.96
N TYR A 141 6.66 -7.45 -23.17
CA TYR A 141 7.84 -6.89 -22.51
C TYR A 141 9.00 -7.20 -23.46
N GLU A 142 9.60 -6.17 -24.06
CA GLU A 142 10.86 -6.27 -24.83
C GLU A 142 12.05 -6.56 -23.91
#